data_AF-A0A5K0YX92-F1
#
_entry.id   AF-A0A5K0YX92-F1
#
_cell.length_a   1.000
_cell.length_b   1.000
_cell.length_c   1.000
_cell.angle_alpha   90.00
_cell.angle_beta   90.00
_cell.angle_gamma   90.00
#
_symmetry.space_group_name_H-M   'P 1'
#
loop_
_entity.id
_entity.type
_entity.pdbx_description
1 polymer ?
#
loop_
_entity_poly.entity_id
_entity_poly.type
_entity_poly.pdbx_seq_one_letter_code
_entity_poly.pdbx_strand_id
1 'polypeptide(L)' 'LAKCIRGNELVSQRYDAYLRKSVKYCTCTTKALVYLHEGCLEWVIHCDVKPQNVHLNKDFQPKVADFGLCKLFDK' A
#
# COMPACT_ATOMS: atom_id res chain seq x y z
N LEU A 1 5.46 -27.49 29.78
CA LEU A 1 4.94 -26.15 30.12
C LEU A 1 5.61 -25.01 29.32
N ALA A 2 6.94 -24.84 29.34
CA ALA A 2 7.64 -23.78 28.60
C ALA A 2 7.58 -23.81 27.05
N LYS A 3 7.14 -24.93 26.43
CA LYS A 3 6.93 -25.00 24.97
C LYS A 3 5.59 -24.39 24.51
N CYS A 4 4.56 -24.36 25.36
CA CYS A 4 3.24 -23.84 24.99
C CYS A 4 3.20 -22.30 25.04
N ILE A 5 3.92 -21.68 25.99
CA ILE A 5 3.99 -20.22 26.16
C ILE A 5 4.71 -19.56 24.96
N ARG A 6 5.81 -20.15 24.47
CA ARG A 6 6.53 -19.66 23.28
C ARG A 6 5.70 -19.71 21.99
N GLY A 7 4.78 -20.67 21.87
CA GLY A 7 3.92 -20.80 20.69
C GLY A 7 2.97 -19.60 20.52
N ASN A 8 2.40 -19.13 21.62
CA ASN A 8 1.48 -17.98 21.60
C ASN A 8 2.21 -16.66 21.31
N GLU A 9 3.42 -16.50 21.87
CA GLU A 9 4.26 -15.32 21.65
C GLU A 9 4.76 -15.23 20.19
N LEU A 10 5.16 -16.36 19.59
CA LEU A 10 5.55 -16.43 18.17
C LEU A 10 4.37 -16.13 17.22
N VAL A 11 3.16 -16.58 17.54
CA VAL A 11 1.95 -16.27 16.75
C VAL A 11 1.63 -14.78 16.83
N SER A 12 1.69 -14.19 18.03
CA SER A 12 1.49 -12.75 18.22
C SER A 12 2.53 -11.92 17.45
N GLN A 13 3.81 -12.31 17.51
CA GLN A 13 4.86 -11.62 16.75
C GLN A 13 4.67 -11.69 15.24
N ARG A 14 4.22 -12.83 14.71
CA ARG A 14 3.89 -12.97 13.28
C ARG A 14 2.71 -12.09 12.89
N TYR A 15 1.70 -12.02 13.74
CA TYR A 15 0.54 -11.16 13.53
C TYR A 15 0.94 -9.67 13.54
N ASP A 16 1.78 -9.26 14.49
CA ASP A 16 2.30 -7.88 14.56
C ASP A 16 3.13 -7.52 13.32
N ALA A 17 4.00 -8.42 12.86
CA ALA A 17 4.78 -8.21 11.65
C ALA A 17 3.89 -8.07 10.40
N TYR A 18 2.87 -8.91 10.29
CA TYR A 18 1.86 -8.82 9.23
C TYR A 18 1.08 -7.51 9.28
N LEU A 19 0.64 -7.10 10.47
CA LEU A 19 -0.13 -5.86 10.66
C LEU A 19 0.72 -4.64 10.30
N ARG A 20 1.97 -4.58 10.76
CA ARG A 20 2.91 -3.50 10.40
C ARG A 20 3.13 -3.42 8.89
N LYS A 21 3.29 -4.57 8.24
CA LYS A 21 3.44 -4.63 6.77
C LYS A 21 2.17 -4.08 6.10
N SER A 22 0.99 -4.54 6.52
CA SER A 22 -0.31 -4.10 5.99
C SER A 22 -0.52 -2.59 6.14
N VAL A 23 -0.27 -2.03 7.33
CA VAL A 23 -0.36 -0.58 7.59
C VAL A 23 0.57 0.19 6.65
N LYS A 24 1.80 -0.32 6.43
CA LYS A 24 2.75 0.32 5.52
C LYS A 24 2.28 0.25 4.07
N TYR A 25 1.71 -0.86 3.61
CA TYR A 25 1.09 -0.95 2.29
C TYR A 25 -0.01 0.09 2.12
N CYS A 26 -0.98 0.14 3.03
CA CYS A 26 -2.08 1.11 2.97
C CYS A 26 -1.58 2.55 2.93
N THR A 27 -0.64 2.90 3.83
CA THR A 27 -0.07 4.25 3.91
C THR A 27 0.59 4.65 2.59
N CYS A 28 1.36 3.74 1.98
CA CYS A 28 2.05 4.03 0.74
C CYS A 28 1.08 4.13 -0.44
N THR A 29 0.09 3.24 -0.54
CA THR A 29 -0.97 3.34 -1.56
C THR A 29 -1.69 4.68 -1.45
N THR A 30 -2.12 5.07 -0.25
CA THR A 30 -2.81 6.35 -0.03
C THR A 30 -1.95 7.54 -0.46
N LYS A 31 -0.66 7.56 -0.11
CA LYS A 31 0.25 8.64 -0.54
C LYS A 31 0.35 8.76 -2.05
N ALA A 32 0.40 7.63 -2.77
CA ALA A 32 0.44 7.66 -4.22
C ALA A 32 -0.85 8.20 -4.83
N LEU A 33 -2.02 7.82 -4.28
CA LEU A 33 -3.31 8.35 -4.73
C LEU A 33 -3.44 9.85 -4.43
N VAL A 34 -2.99 10.30 -3.25
CA VAL A 34 -2.94 11.73 -2.92
C VAL A 34 -2.04 12.48 -3.90
N TYR A 35 -0.92 11.91 -4.31
CA TYR A 35 -0.08 12.54 -5.34
C TYR A 35 -0.83 12.67 -6.69
N LEU A 36 -1.52 11.62 -7.13
CA LEU A 36 -2.28 11.65 -8.38
C LEU A 36 -3.43 12.68 -8.36
N HIS A 37 -4.12 12.81 -7.23
CA HIS A 37 -5.25 13.72 -7.12
C HIS A 37 -4.80 15.15 -6.76
N GLU A 38 -3.87 15.33 -5.83
CA GLU A 38 -3.52 16.65 -5.29
C GLU A 38 -2.15 17.15 -5.75
N GLY A 39 -1.21 16.24 -6.02
CA GLY A 39 0.17 16.58 -6.40
C GLY A 39 0.40 16.87 -7.89
N CYS A 40 -0.44 16.34 -8.77
CA CYS A 40 -0.35 16.58 -10.22
C CYS A 40 -0.97 17.92 -10.62
N LEU A 41 -0.62 18.44 -11.81
CA LEU A 41 -1.22 19.68 -12.35
C LEU A 41 -2.69 19.49 -12.71
N GLU A 42 -3.02 18.35 -13.30
CA GLU A 42 -4.38 17.88 -13.56
C GLU A 42 -4.77 16.82 -12.53
N TRP A 43 -6.06 16.61 -12.32
CA TRP A 43 -6.55 15.45 -11.58
C TRP A 43 -6.34 14.18 -12.38
N VAL A 44 -5.50 13.28 -11.86
CA VAL A 44 -5.27 11.96 -12.46
C VAL A 44 -6.11 10.91 -11.73
N ILE A 45 -7.23 10.51 -12.32
CA ILE A 45 -8.09 9.45 -11.78
C ILE A 45 -7.63 8.11 -12.38
N HIS A 46 -7.05 7.23 -11.56
CA HIS A 46 -6.45 5.97 -12.04
C HIS A 46 -7.47 4.96 -12.62
N CYS A 47 -8.69 4.91 -12.07
CA CYS A 47 -9.79 4.00 -12.43
C CYS A 47 -9.54 2.48 -12.27
N ASP A 48 -8.31 2.01 -12.05
CA ASP A 48 -8.00 0.59 -11.83
C ASP A 48 -7.03 0.36 -10.65
N VAL A 49 -7.37 0.91 -9.48
CA VAL A 49 -6.55 0.75 -8.27
C VAL A 49 -6.77 -0.64 -7.67
N LYS A 50 -5.74 -1.48 -7.75
CA LYS A 50 -5.71 -2.84 -7.20
C LYS A 50 -4.30 -3.22 -6.76
N PRO A 51 -4.11 -4.21 -5.88
CA PRO A 51 -2.77 -4.59 -5.39
C PRO A 51 -1.75 -4.91 -6.49
N GLN A 52 -2.19 -5.44 -7.63
CA GLN A 52 -1.35 -5.76 -8.78
C GLN A 52 -0.76 -4.52 -9.45
N ASN A 53 -1.45 -3.38 -9.33
CA ASN A 53 -1.08 -2.10 -9.94
C ASN A 53 -0.39 -1.16 -8.94
N VAL A 54 -0.15 -1.59 -7.70
CA VAL A 54 0.58 -0.82 -6.69
C VAL A 54 1.83 -1.60 -6.27
N HIS A 55 2.94 -1.29 -6.91
CA HIS A 55 4.22 -1.92 -6.61
C HIS A 55 4.91 -1.17 -5.46
N LEU A 56 5.40 -1.93 -4.48
CA LEU A 56 6.30 -1.39 -3.45
C LEU A 56 7.70 -1.94 -3.70
N ASN A 57 8.70 -1.06 -3.69
CA ASN A 57 10.09 -1.47 -3.65
C ASN A 57 10.51 -1.88 -2.22
N LYS A 58 11.76 -2.31 -2.06
CA LYS A 58 12.35 -2.70 -0.75
C LYS A 58 12.25 -1.61 0.33
N ASP A 59 12.18 -0.35 -0.09
CA ASP A 59 12.10 0.82 0.78
C ASP A 59 10.64 1.24 1.04
N PHE A 60 9.67 0.43 0.60
CA PHE A 60 8.23 0.70 0.65
C PHE A 60 7.83 1.99 -0.07
N GLN A 61 8.59 2.43 -1.08
CA GLN A 61 8.15 3.52 -1.94
C GLN A 61 7.11 3.00 -2.93
N PRO A 62 5.90 3.61 -2.99
CA PRO A 62 4.86 3.19 -3.89
C PRO A 62 5.16 3.61 -5.33
N LYS A 63 4.91 2.71 -6.27
CA LYS A 63 4.80 2.99 -7.71
C LYS A 63 3.45 2.47 -8.19
N VAL A 64 2.61 3.39 -8.63
CA VAL A 64 1.34 3.06 -9.29
C VAL A 64 1.66 2.75 -10.76
N ALA A 65 1.05 1.70 -11.28
CA ALA A 65 1.24 1.19 -12.64
C ALA A 65 -0.11 0.92 -13.31
N ASP A 66 -0.08 0.74 -14.63
CA ASP A 66 -1.25 0.46 -15.46
C ASP A 66 -2.30 1.57 -15.48
N PHE A 67 -1.93 2.67 -16.14
CA PHE A 67 -2.78 3.83 -16.37
C PHE A 67 -3.67 3.67 -17.62
N GLY A 68 -3.84 2.46 -18.15
CA GLY A 68 -4.59 2.22 -19.40
C GLY A 68 -6.05 2.65 -19.34
N LEU A 69 -6.63 2.77 -18.14
CA LEU A 69 -7.99 3.26 -17.89
C LEU A 69 -8.04 4.65 -17.25
N CYS A 70 -6.90 5.33 -17.11
CA CYS A 70 -6.86 6.59 -16.38
C CYS A 70 -7.61 7.72 -17.11
N LYS A 71 -8.09 8.69 -16.33
CA LYS A 71 -8.75 9.89 -16.83
C LYS A 71 -8.07 11.13 -16.25
N LEU A 72 -7.87 12.12 -17.10
CA LEU A 72 -7.37 13.44 -16.74
C LEU A 72 -8.54 14.42 -16.67
N PHE A 73 -8.50 15.31 -15.69
CA PHE A 73 -9.42 16.42 -15.56
C PHE A 73 -8.66 17.68 -15.19
N ASP A 74 -9.09 18.81 -15.74
CA ASP A 74 -8.65 20.11 -15.27
C ASP A 74 -8.99 20.27 -13.79
N LYS A 75 -8.04 20.83 -13.03
CA LYS A 75 -8.23 21.16 -11.61
C LYS A 75 -9.02 22.43 -11.40
#